data_AF-A0AAD3HHQ9-F1
#
_entry.id   AF-A0AAD3HHQ9-F1
#
_cell.length_a   1.000
_cell.length_b   1.000
_cell.length_c   1.000
_cell.angle_alpha   90.00
_cell.angle_beta   90.00
_cell.angle_gamma   90.00
#
_symmetry.space_group_name_H-M   'P 1'
#
loop_
_entity.id
_entity.type
_entity.pdbx_description
1 polymer ?
#
loop_
_entity_poly.entity_id
_entity_poly.type
_entity_poly.pdbx_seq_one_letter_code
_entity_poly.pdbx_strand_id
1 'polypeptide(L)'
;RFLPRPISGNTQELIPSNVPEDHLKEPDKSSHSDEQEPLVYGDALSQAYINHHHLALGVRQRLLAAQRREVESAVRSAVDTPPPCPRCSTAGSPAGCQRCPVTIVMWDQAISVEVPLFWCQDCSSNYSIQPTVVDCLPDNRTFWDVSRRIGDNAVLWWHRTVLQQYHQLTCLLRRVSADGFCAAMLSNWEKNGVPCPSSVPVSSLRKRMHLAQLAYAHLQSL
;
A
#
# COMPACT_ATOMS: atom_id res chain seq x y z
N ARG A 1 -13.34 -0.69 -51.40
CA ARG A 1 -12.42 -1.20 -52.44
C ARG A 1 -11.37 -2.04 -51.72
N PHE A 2 -11.64 -3.34 -51.61
CA PHE A 2 -11.00 -4.43 -52.36
C PHE A 2 -9.56 -4.71 -51.91
N LEU A 3 -9.39 -5.86 -51.24
CA LEU A 3 -8.11 -6.60 -51.08
C LEU A 3 -7.53 -6.96 -52.46
N PRO A 4 -6.27 -7.41 -52.51
CA PRO A 4 -6.10 -8.84 -52.78
C PRO A 4 -4.92 -9.53 -52.06
N ARG A 5 -5.11 -10.85 -51.85
CA ARG A 5 -4.05 -11.87 -51.78
C ARG A 5 -3.68 -12.32 -53.21
N PRO A 6 -2.54 -13.04 -53.38
CA PRO A 6 -2.52 -14.34 -54.08
C PRO A 6 -1.80 -15.39 -53.19
N ILE A 7 -2.22 -16.65 -52.97
CA ILE A 7 -2.58 -17.82 -53.80
C ILE A 7 -1.38 -18.50 -54.52
N SER A 8 -0.95 -19.60 -53.90
CA SER A 8 -0.62 -20.95 -54.40
C SER A 8 0.41 -21.22 -55.52
N GLY A 9 1.21 -22.28 -55.30
CA GLY A 9 1.86 -23.07 -56.36
C GLY A 9 2.73 -24.21 -55.82
N ASN A 10 2.20 -25.44 -55.82
CA ASN A 10 2.90 -26.71 -55.60
C ASN A 10 3.71 -27.11 -56.85
N THR A 11 4.90 -27.72 -56.71
CA THR A 11 5.42 -28.77 -57.63
C THR A 11 6.44 -29.65 -56.90
N GLN A 12 6.21 -30.97 -56.92
CA GLN A 12 7.07 -32.07 -56.46
C GLN A 12 8.11 -32.44 -57.52
N GLU A 13 9.33 -32.88 -57.14
CA GLU A 13 10.17 -33.94 -57.79
C GLU A 13 11.23 -34.41 -56.74
N LEU A 14 11.18 -35.64 -56.21
CA LEU A 14 11.85 -36.91 -56.61
C LEU A 14 13.28 -37.19 -56.01
N ILE A 15 13.31 -37.83 -54.82
CA ILE A 15 14.03 -39.08 -54.34
C ILE A 15 15.34 -39.50 -55.11
N PRO A 16 16.49 -39.92 -54.48
CA PRO A 16 16.58 -41.12 -53.61
C PRO A 16 17.60 -41.23 -52.45
N SER A 17 17.20 -42.12 -51.52
CA SER A 17 17.86 -42.99 -50.54
C SER A 17 19.39 -43.21 -50.56
N ASN A 18 19.99 -43.22 -49.36
CA ASN A 18 20.96 -44.24 -48.88
C ASN A 18 21.21 -44.13 -47.34
N VAL A 19 20.56 -45.04 -46.57
CA VAL A 19 20.97 -45.88 -45.40
C VAL A 19 22.33 -45.60 -44.71
N PRO A 20 22.59 -45.84 -43.38
CA PRO A 20 21.85 -46.67 -42.39
C PRO A 20 21.50 -46.05 -41.02
N GLU A 21 20.57 -46.74 -40.35
CA GLU A 21 20.30 -46.69 -38.90
C GLU A 21 21.56 -47.02 -38.07
N ASP A 22 21.86 -46.19 -37.08
CA ASP A 22 22.41 -46.71 -35.82
C ASP A 22 22.12 -45.78 -34.63
N HIS A 23 21.96 -46.44 -33.48
CA HIS A 23 21.35 -45.98 -32.25
C HIS A 23 22.00 -44.76 -31.56
N LEU A 24 21.19 -43.77 -31.19
CA LEU A 24 21.37 -42.96 -29.97
C LEU A 24 20.01 -42.52 -29.40
N LYS A 25 19.59 -43.17 -28.31
CA LYS A 25 18.52 -42.72 -27.40
C LYS A 25 18.99 -41.47 -26.67
N GLU A 26 18.13 -40.45 -26.55
CA GLU A 26 18.09 -39.54 -25.38
C GLU A 26 16.80 -38.68 -25.41
N PRO A 27 16.36 -38.09 -24.28
CA PRO A 27 15.15 -38.54 -23.61
C PRO A 27 14.01 -37.52 -23.66
N ASP A 28 12.81 -38.07 -23.62
CA ASP A 28 11.55 -37.38 -23.35
C ASP A 28 11.62 -36.70 -21.97
N LYS A 29 11.64 -35.36 -21.92
CA LYS A 29 11.48 -34.59 -20.67
C LYS A 29 10.71 -33.29 -20.88
N SER A 30 9.42 -33.43 -20.61
CA SER A 30 8.63 -32.61 -19.70
C SER A 30 8.54 -31.11 -19.98
N SER A 31 7.39 -30.75 -20.54
CA SER A 31 6.65 -29.54 -20.19
C SER A 31 6.66 -29.33 -18.67
N HIS A 32 7.45 -28.38 -18.19
CA HIS A 32 7.24 -27.77 -16.88
C HIS A 32 6.00 -26.88 -16.96
N SER A 33 4.83 -27.52 -16.97
CA SER A 33 3.65 -26.94 -16.35
C SER A 33 3.95 -26.93 -14.85
N ASP A 34 4.32 -25.78 -14.32
CA ASP A 34 4.22 -25.52 -12.88
C ASP A 34 2.74 -25.60 -12.51
N GLU A 35 2.25 -26.83 -12.33
CA GLU A 35 1.09 -27.10 -11.51
C GLU A 35 1.50 -26.70 -10.10
N GLN A 36 1.21 -25.43 -9.75
CA GLN A 36 1.17 -25.03 -8.36
C GLN A 36 0.10 -25.87 -7.69
N GLU A 37 0.52 -26.98 -7.07
CA GLU A 37 -0.31 -27.74 -6.16
C GLU A 37 -0.98 -26.75 -5.21
N PRO A 38 -2.32 -26.74 -5.12
CA PRO A 38 -3.00 -25.90 -4.16
C PRO A 38 -2.46 -26.29 -2.78
N LEU A 39 -2.03 -25.30 -1.99
CA LEU A 39 -1.64 -25.52 -0.60
C LEU A 39 -2.83 -26.15 0.13
N VAL A 40 -2.84 -27.47 0.23
CA VAL A 40 -3.82 -28.22 1.03
C VAL A 40 -3.43 -27.97 2.48
N TYR A 41 -3.88 -26.84 3.02
CA TYR A 41 -3.78 -26.57 4.45
C TYR A 41 -4.64 -27.61 5.17
N GLY A 42 -4.01 -28.70 5.62
CA GLY A 42 -4.73 -29.79 6.26
C GLY A 42 -5.42 -29.36 7.55
N ASP A 43 -6.46 -30.09 7.94
CA ASP A 43 -7.25 -29.85 9.16
C ASP A 43 -6.36 -29.68 10.40
N ALA A 44 -5.23 -30.42 10.46
CA ALA A 44 -4.24 -30.31 11.53
C ALA A 44 -3.60 -28.91 11.64
N LEU A 45 -3.31 -28.24 10.52
CA LEU A 45 -2.75 -26.89 10.53
C LEU A 45 -3.80 -25.88 11.00
N SER A 46 -5.01 -25.96 10.46
CA SER A 46 -6.14 -25.11 10.86
C SER A 46 -6.41 -25.24 12.35
N GLN A 47 -6.43 -26.48 12.85
CA GLN A 47 -6.62 -26.77 14.27
C GLN A 47 -5.47 -26.25 15.13
N ALA A 48 -4.21 -26.44 14.71
CA ALA A 48 -3.05 -25.91 15.41
C ALA A 48 -3.07 -24.37 15.47
N TYR A 49 -3.43 -23.71 14.36
CA TYR A 49 -3.57 -22.26 14.33
C TYR A 49 -4.66 -21.79 15.30
N ILE A 50 -5.85 -22.37 15.24
CA ILE A 50 -6.95 -22.02 16.14
C ILE A 50 -6.54 -22.24 17.61
N ASN A 51 -5.91 -23.37 17.92
CA ASN A 51 -5.51 -23.70 19.28
C ASN A 51 -4.40 -22.79 19.82
N HIS A 52 -3.48 -22.32 18.99
CA HIS A 52 -2.25 -21.65 19.45
C HIS A 52 -2.13 -20.18 19.08
N HIS A 53 -2.96 -19.65 18.16
CA HIS A 53 -2.84 -18.24 17.72
C HIS A 53 -2.97 -17.22 18.86
N HIS A 54 -3.71 -17.56 19.92
CA HIS A 54 -3.86 -16.71 21.09
C HIS A 54 -2.53 -16.51 21.85
N LEU A 55 -1.63 -17.51 21.80
CA LEU A 55 -0.30 -17.43 22.42
C LEU A 55 0.57 -16.34 21.76
N ALA A 56 0.31 -16.03 20.49
CA ALA A 56 1.01 -14.98 19.75
C ALA A 56 0.53 -13.56 20.11
N LEU A 57 -0.48 -13.39 20.98
CA LEU A 57 -1.05 -12.07 21.31
C LEU A 57 0.01 -11.10 21.83
N GLY A 58 0.85 -11.55 22.77
CA GLY A 58 1.90 -10.70 23.34
C GLY A 58 2.96 -10.28 22.32
N VAL A 59 3.28 -11.15 21.35
CA VAL A 59 4.17 -10.81 20.25
C VAL A 59 3.53 -9.75 19.35
N ARG A 60 2.26 -9.96 18.97
CA ARG A 60 1.50 -9.01 18.14
C ARG A 60 1.42 -7.63 18.78
N GLN A 61 1.07 -7.55 20.06
CA GLN A 61 1.01 -6.27 20.78
C GLN A 61 2.36 -5.54 20.79
N ARG A 62 3.48 -6.25 20.98
CA ARG A 62 4.82 -5.64 20.91
C ARG A 62 5.16 -5.12 19.51
N LEU A 63 4.78 -5.86 18.46
CA LEU A 63 4.98 -5.41 17.07
C LEU A 63 4.16 -4.14 16.78
N LEU A 64 2.90 -4.08 17.19
CA LEU A 64 2.06 -2.89 17.03
C LEU A 64 2.61 -1.70 17.80
N ALA A 65 3.05 -1.90 19.05
CA ALA A 65 3.67 -0.85 19.85
C ALA A 65 5.00 -0.37 19.25
N ALA A 66 5.81 -1.27 18.68
CA ALA A 66 7.04 -0.91 17.97
C ALA A 66 6.72 -0.06 16.73
N GLN A 67 5.82 -0.51 15.86
CA GLN A 67 5.41 0.23 14.67
C GLN A 67 4.89 1.64 15.02
N ARG A 68 4.08 1.76 16.07
CA ARG A 68 3.61 3.06 16.57
C ARG A 68 4.76 3.98 16.98
N ARG A 69 5.71 3.46 17.77
CA ARG A 69 6.86 4.23 18.24
C ARG A 69 7.74 4.70 17.09
N GLU A 70 7.95 3.89 16.05
CA GLU A 70 8.71 4.29 14.87
C GLU A 70 8.06 5.46 14.14
N VAL A 71 6.75 5.37 13.90
CA VAL A 71 5.96 6.45 13.29
C VAL A 71 6.04 7.74 14.12
N GLU A 72 5.80 7.65 15.43
CA GLU A 72 5.88 8.79 16.34
C GLU A 72 7.31 9.36 16.42
N SER A 73 8.34 8.50 16.31
CA SER A 73 9.73 8.93 16.27
C SER A 73 10.03 9.71 14.99
N ALA A 74 9.61 9.22 13.83
CA ALA A 74 9.80 9.90 12.55
C ALA A 74 9.17 11.30 12.54
N VAL A 75 7.97 11.45 13.11
CA VAL A 75 7.31 12.78 13.25
C VAL A 75 8.07 13.68 14.23
N ARG A 76 8.55 13.13 15.35
CA ARG A 76 9.33 13.90 16.34
C ARG A 76 10.67 14.37 15.79
N SER A 77 11.41 13.52 15.08
CA SER A 77 12.70 13.86 14.49
C SER A 77 12.62 15.03 13.51
N ALA A 78 11.45 15.24 12.90
CA ALA A 78 11.23 16.40 12.05
C ALA A 78 11.08 17.74 12.80
N VAL A 79 10.89 17.72 14.12
CA VAL A 79 11.00 18.92 14.96
C VAL A 79 12.47 19.29 15.16
N ASP A 80 13.31 18.28 15.43
CA ASP A 80 14.75 18.48 15.66
C ASP A 80 15.46 18.93 14.38
N THR A 81 15.01 18.43 13.22
CA THR A 81 15.48 18.84 11.90
C THR A 81 14.28 19.28 11.03
N PRO A 82 13.82 20.54 11.17
CA PRO A 82 12.70 21.05 10.39
C PRO A 82 12.97 20.96 8.89
N PRO A 83 12.03 20.44 8.08
CA PRO A 83 12.18 20.48 6.63
C PRO A 83 12.24 21.92 6.14
N PRO A 84 12.93 22.20 5.02
CA PRO A 84 12.94 23.52 4.43
C PRO A 84 11.52 23.93 4.00
N CYS A 85 11.24 25.23 4.04
CA CYS A 85 9.96 25.76 3.59
C CYS A 85 9.69 25.33 2.14
N PRO A 86 8.54 24.73 1.81
CA PRO A 86 8.26 24.27 0.46
C PRO A 86 8.07 25.41 -0.57
N ARG A 87 8.04 26.67 -0.13
CA ARG A 87 7.87 27.86 -1.00
C ARG A 87 9.19 28.56 -1.32
N CYS A 88 10.04 28.80 -0.31
CA CYS A 88 11.28 29.56 -0.44
C CYS A 88 12.54 28.75 -0.07
N SER A 89 12.40 27.49 0.33
CA SER A 89 13.51 26.60 0.70
C SER A 89 14.36 27.00 1.91
N THR A 90 14.06 28.13 2.57
CA THR A 90 14.70 28.53 3.83
C THR A 90 14.32 27.58 4.97
N ALA A 91 15.23 27.39 5.91
CA ALA A 91 14.96 26.67 7.15
C ALA A 91 13.79 27.32 7.91
N GLY A 92 12.81 26.53 8.31
CA GLY A 92 11.73 27.01 9.17
C GLY A 92 12.17 27.13 10.62
N SER A 93 11.49 28.01 11.35
CA SER A 93 11.66 28.10 12.79
C SER A 93 10.71 27.15 13.51
N PRO A 94 11.19 26.34 14.47
CA PRO A 94 10.35 25.52 15.33
C PRO A 94 9.71 26.33 16.49
N ALA A 95 9.98 27.63 16.61
CA ALA A 95 9.50 28.43 17.72
C ALA A 95 7.97 28.56 17.72
N GLY A 96 7.32 28.09 18.80
CA GLY A 96 5.87 28.17 18.96
C GLY A 96 5.06 27.18 18.12
N CYS A 97 5.68 26.07 17.66
CA CYS A 97 5.02 25.05 16.82
C CYS A 97 3.67 24.60 17.39
N GLN A 98 2.59 25.16 16.85
CA GLN A 98 1.26 24.57 16.96
C GLN A 98 1.31 23.16 16.38
N ARG A 99 0.54 22.24 16.96
CA ARG A 99 0.45 20.87 16.48
C ARG A 99 -0.93 20.60 15.90
N CYS A 100 -0.97 19.77 14.87
CA CYS A 100 -2.19 19.33 14.23
C CYS A 100 -2.34 17.82 14.43
N PRO A 101 -3.47 17.33 14.97
CA PRO A 101 -3.73 15.92 15.06
C PRO A 101 -3.93 15.32 13.66
N VAL A 102 -3.17 14.28 13.37
CA VAL A 102 -3.26 13.49 12.15
C VAL A 102 -3.41 12.02 12.50
N THR A 103 -4.33 11.33 11.85
CA THR A 103 -4.47 9.88 11.97
C THR A 103 -3.81 9.20 10.79
N ILE A 104 -2.81 8.37 11.07
CA ILE A 104 -2.20 7.48 10.09
C ILE A 104 -2.99 6.18 10.04
N VAL A 105 -3.46 5.85 8.85
CA VAL A 105 -4.28 4.67 8.57
C VAL A 105 -3.36 3.54 8.09
N MET A 106 -3.24 2.50 8.92
CA MET A 106 -2.51 1.26 8.60
C MET A 106 -3.45 0.07 8.63
N TRP A 107 -3.01 -1.08 8.09
CA TRP A 107 -3.84 -2.29 8.08
C TRP A 107 -4.09 -2.83 9.49
N ASP A 108 -3.05 -2.85 10.33
CA ASP A 108 -3.12 -3.47 11.65
C ASP A 108 -3.60 -2.54 12.77
N GLN A 109 -3.43 -1.24 12.60
CA GLN A 109 -3.87 -0.23 13.56
C GLN A 109 -4.02 1.15 12.91
N ALA A 110 -4.81 2.01 13.55
CA ALA A 110 -4.71 3.45 13.36
C ALA A 110 -3.71 4.05 14.37
N ILE A 111 -2.91 5.02 13.93
CA ILE A 111 -1.97 5.74 14.78
C ILE A 111 -2.28 7.23 14.75
N SER A 112 -2.64 7.80 15.88
CA SER A 112 -2.82 9.26 16.02
C SER A 112 -1.50 9.91 16.39
N VAL A 113 -1.04 10.87 15.59
CA VAL A 113 0.19 11.63 15.81
C VAL A 113 -0.10 13.13 15.78
N GLU A 114 0.69 13.88 16.56
CA GLU A 114 0.65 15.34 16.58
C GLU A 114 1.72 15.89 15.64
N VAL A 115 1.30 16.40 14.49
CA VAL A 115 2.18 16.90 13.43
C VAL A 115 2.55 18.36 13.71
N PRO A 116 3.85 18.72 13.75
CA PRO A 116 4.27 20.09 13.99
C PRO A 116 3.96 21.00 12.79
N LEU A 117 3.54 22.23 13.09
CA LEU A 117 3.44 23.34 12.16
C LEU A 117 4.62 24.29 12.37
N PHE A 118 5.36 24.56 11.29
CA PHE A 118 6.50 25.47 11.28
C PHE A 118 6.10 26.82 10.70
N TRP A 119 6.74 27.88 11.18
CA TRP A 119 6.63 29.21 10.60
C TRP A 119 7.86 29.53 9.76
N CYS A 120 7.65 29.90 8.50
CA CYS A 120 8.69 30.45 7.65
C CYS A 120 8.74 31.97 7.79
N GLN A 121 9.89 32.51 8.22
CA GLN A 121 10.08 33.96 8.39
C GLN A 121 10.11 34.71 7.05
N ASP A 122 10.75 34.13 6.02
CA ASP A 122 10.88 34.78 4.72
C ASP A 122 9.55 34.83 3.96
N CYS A 123 8.85 33.69 3.91
CA CYS A 123 7.59 33.57 3.20
C CYS A 123 6.37 33.99 4.03
N SER A 124 6.57 34.29 5.33
CA SER A 124 5.50 34.61 6.29
C SER A 124 4.32 33.62 6.21
N SER A 125 4.63 32.32 6.18
CA SER A 125 3.62 31.28 5.99
C SER A 125 3.88 30.07 6.88
N ASN A 126 2.79 29.48 7.40
CA ASN A 126 2.82 28.18 8.04
C ASN A 126 3.02 27.05 7.02
N TYR A 127 3.68 25.98 7.45
CA TYR A 127 3.78 24.73 6.71
C TYR A 127 4.01 23.56 7.67
N SER A 128 3.78 22.33 7.23
CA SER A 128 4.03 21.13 8.03
C SER A 128 5.06 20.20 7.39
N ILE A 129 5.44 19.15 8.11
CA ILE A 129 6.05 17.97 7.48
C ILE A 129 5.09 17.37 6.45
N GLN A 130 5.66 16.64 5.51
CA GLN A 130 4.94 15.95 4.45
C GLN A 130 4.62 14.51 4.86
N PRO A 131 3.50 13.93 4.40
CA PRO A 131 3.12 12.55 4.73
C PRO A 131 4.16 11.50 4.29
N THR A 132 5.02 11.85 3.32
CA THR A 132 6.11 10.99 2.83
C THR A 132 7.17 10.68 3.88
N VAL A 133 7.34 11.52 4.92
CA VAL A 133 8.26 11.26 6.04
C VAL A 133 7.94 9.95 6.76
N VAL A 134 6.68 9.52 6.69
CA VAL A 134 6.15 8.29 7.30
C VAL A 134 5.57 7.35 6.25
N ASP A 135 6.07 7.41 5.01
CA ASP A 135 5.65 6.59 3.86
C ASP A 135 4.12 6.59 3.64
N CYS A 136 3.51 7.77 3.75
CA CYS A 136 2.07 7.94 3.59
C CYS A 136 1.70 8.86 2.42
N LEU A 137 0.44 8.75 2.00
CA LEU A 137 -0.23 9.67 1.08
C LEU A 137 -1.43 10.32 1.75
N PRO A 138 -1.74 11.60 1.45
CA PRO A 138 -2.93 12.24 1.99
C PRO A 138 -4.18 11.76 1.25
N ASP A 139 -5.33 11.89 1.90
CA ASP A 139 -6.63 11.63 1.28
C ASP A 139 -7.33 12.87 0.72
N ASN A 140 -6.64 14.01 0.74
CA ASN A 140 -7.07 15.23 0.11
C ASN A 140 -5.84 15.94 -0.46
N ARG A 141 -6.02 16.59 -1.62
CA ARG A 141 -4.97 17.38 -2.29
C ARG A 141 -4.39 18.47 -1.39
N THR A 142 -5.18 19.01 -0.46
CA THR A 142 -4.73 20.07 0.45
C THR A 142 -4.02 19.55 1.71
N PHE A 143 -4.24 18.30 2.11
CA PHE A 143 -3.68 17.71 3.34
C PHE A 143 -2.27 17.14 3.17
N TRP A 144 -1.64 17.42 2.02
CA TRP A 144 -0.20 17.36 1.88
C TRP A 144 0.48 18.34 2.86
N ASP A 145 -0.10 19.54 3.02
CA ASP A 145 0.33 20.56 3.99
C ASP A 145 -0.79 20.78 5.02
N VAL A 146 -0.64 20.20 6.22
CA VAL A 146 -1.72 20.21 7.22
C VAL A 146 -1.97 21.60 7.82
N SER A 147 -1.05 22.56 7.61
CA SER A 147 -1.28 23.96 7.95
C SER A 147 -2.43 24.60 7.17
N ARG A 148 -2.80 24.01 6.02
CA ARG A 148 -3.87 24.49 5.14
C ARG A 148 -5.20 23.81 5.40
N ARG A 149 -5.31 23.06 6.50
CA ARG A 149 -6.58 22.44 6.89
C ARG A 149 -7.65 23.52 7.08
N ILE A 150 -8.80 23.32 6.45
CA ILE A 150 -9.97 24.17 6.58
C ILE A 150 -11.03 23.39 7.39
N GLY A 151 -11.45 23.95 8.52
CA GLY A 151 -12.49 23.39 9.39
C GLY A 151 -12.04 22.23 10.28
N ASP A 152 -13.02 21.54 10.87
CA ASP A 152 -12.81 20.52 11.91
C ASP A 152 -12.68 19.09 11.37
N ASN A 153 -12.51 18.94 10.06
CA ASN A 153 -12.30 17.63 9.47
C ASN A 153 -10.97 17.03 9.95
N ALA A 154 -11.03 15.80 10.45
CA ALA A 154 -9.82 15.06 10.79
C ALA A 154 -8.93 14.87 9.56
N VAL A 155 -7.62 14.98 9.75
CA VAL A 155 -6.64 14.71 8.69
C VAL A 155 -6.29 13.23 8.72
N LEU A 156 -6.35 12.54 7.57
CA LEU A 156 -5.83 11.18 7.45
C LEU A 156 -4.68 11.13 6.48
N TRP A 157 -3.69 10.34 6.86
CA TRP A 157 -2.61 9.90 5.99
C TRP A 157 -2.69 8.38 5.84
N TRP A 158 -2.75 7.92 4.60
CA TRP A 158 -2.85 6.51 4.27
C TRP A 158 -1.47 5.95 4.04
N HIS A 159 -1.08 4.98 4.87
CA HIS A 159 0.22 4.34 4.72
C HIS A 159 0.28 3.58 3.39
N ARG A 160 1.41 3.69 2.69
CA ARG A 160 1.61 3.13 1.35
C ARG A 160 1.27 1.65 1.27
N THR A 161 1.64 0.88 2.29
CA THR A 161 1.39 -0.57 2.32
C THR A 161 -0.10 -0.92 2.28
N VAL A 162 -0.98 -0.11 2.88
CA VAL A 162 -2.44 -0.34 2.85
C VAL A 162 -2.99 -0.10 1.44
N LEU A 163 -2.54 0.98 0.80
CA LEU A 163 -2.93 1.33 -0.56
C LEU A 163 -2.42 0.27 -1.55
N GLN A 164 -1.21 -0.23 -1.34
CA GLN A 164 -0.63 -1.33 -2.11
C GLN A 164 -1.45 -2.62 -1.94
N GLN A 165 -1.79 -3.00 -0.70
CA GLN A 165 -2.60 -4.18 -0.43
C GLN A 165 -3.96 -4.09 -1.11
N TYR A 166 -4.66 -2.96 -0.98
CA TYR A 166 -5.95 -2.75 -1.65
C TYR A 166 -5.80 -2.82 -3.18
N HIS A 167 -4.77 -2.17 -3.74
CA HIS A 167 -4.48 -2.23 -5.17
C HIS A 167 -4.27 -3.68 -5.65
N GLN A 168 -3.43 -4.44 -4.96
CA GLN A 168 -3.16 -5.84 -5.31
C GLN A 168 -4.43 -6.70 -5.23
N LEU A 169 -5.22 -6.54 -4.16
CA LEU A 169 -6.47 -7.30 -3.99
C LEU A 169 -7.51 -6.95 -5.05
N THR A 170 -7.62 -5.68 -5.45
CA THR A 170 -8.53 -5.28 -6.54
C THR A 170 -8.11 -5.86 -7.88
N CYS A 171 -6.79 -5.91 -8.16
CA CYS A 171 -6.27 -6.55 -9.37
C CYS A 171 -6.47 -8.07 -9.39
N LEU A 172 -6.18 -8.75 -8.27
CA LEU A 172 -6.18 -10.22 -8.19
C LEU A 172 -7.59 -10.80 -8.05
N LEU A 173 -8.44 -10.22 -7.19
CA LEU A 173 -9.72 -10.82 -6.82
C LEU A 173 -10.92 -10.21 -7.56
N ARG A 174 -10.71 -9.16 -8.36
CA ARG A 174 -11.71 -8.42 -9.20
C ARG A 174 -13.01 -7.96 -8.49
N ARG A 175 -13.22 -8.29 -7.21
CA ARG A 175 -14.49 -8.11 -6.47
C ARG A 175 -14.33 -7.47 -5.09
N VAL A 176 -13.13 -7.04 -4.71
CA VAL A 176 -12.93 -6.38 -3.41
C VAL A 176 -13.39 -4.94 -3.51
N SER A 177 -14.57 -4.66 -2.94
CA SER A 177 -15.07 -3.29 -2.82
C SER A 177 -14.25 -2.51 -1.79
N ALA A 178 -14.14 -1.19 -1.98
CA ALA A 178 -13.50 -0.31 -1.00
C ALA A 178 -14.18 -0.38 0.37
N ASP A 179 -15.51 -0.49 0.40
CA ASP A 179 -16.28 -0.66 1.64
C ASP A 179 -15.91 -1.97 2.34
N GLY A 180 -15.84 -3.08 1.60
CA GLY A 180 -15.47 -4.39 2.15
C GLY A 180 -14.04 -4.40 2.70
N PHE A 181 -13.11 -3.74 2.01
CA PHE A 181 -11.73 -3.60 2.48
C PHE A 181 -11.64 -2.74 3.74
N CYS A 182 -12.27 -1.57 3.77
CA CYS A 182 -12.30 -0.73 4.97
C CYS A 182 -12.97 -1.43 6.16
N ALA A 183 -14.06 -2.17 5.93
CA ALA A 183 -14.72 -2.95 6.99
C ALA A 183 -13.81 -4.06 7.55
N ALA A 184 -13.09 -4.77 6.66
CA ALA A 184 -12.12 -5.78 7.07
C ALA A 184 -10.96 -5.18 7.89
N MET A 185 -10.45 -4.02 7.47
CA MET A 185 -9.41 -3.28 8.18
C MET A 185 -9.89 -2.85 9.57
N LEU A 186 -11.11 -2.31 9.70
CA LEU A 186 -11.67 -1.93 11.00
C LEU A 186 -11.87 -3.15 11.91
N SER A 187 -12.34 -4.27 11.38
CA SER A 187 -12.45 -5.52 12.14
C SER A 187 -11.07 -6.03 12.58
N ASN A 188 -10.04 -5.85 11.76
CA ASN A 188 -8.66 -6.19 12.12
C ASN A 188 -8.15 -5.30 13.28
N TRP A 189 -8.42 -3.99 13.25
CA TRP A 189 -8.07 -3.08 14.35
C TRP A 189 -8.74 -3.50 15.65
N GLU A 190 -10.05 -3.82 15.62
CA GLU A 190 -10.79 -4.28 16.78
C GLU A 190 -10.19 -5.58 17.36
N LYS A 191 -9.84 -6.55 16.51
CA LYS A 191 -9.15 -7.79 16.93
C LYS A 191 -7.78 -7.53 17.54
N ASN A 192 -7.13 -6.44 17.13
CA ASN A 192 -5.85 -5.99 17.70
C ASN A 192 -6.02 -5.15 18.97
N GLY A 193 -7.26 -4.91 19.42
CA GLY A 193 -7.55 -4.06 20.58
C GLY A 193 -7.34 -2.58 20.31
N VAL A 194 -7.37 -2.16 19.04
CA VAL A 194 -7.20 -0.77 18.61
C VAL A 194 -8.56 -0.23 18.18
N PRO A 195 -9.18 0.67 18.96
CA PRO A 195 -10.44 1.27 18.56
C PRO A 195 -10.27 2.21 17.37
N CYS A 196 -11.32 2.36 16.56
CA CYS A 196 -11.36 3.39 15.52
C CYS A 196 -11.24 4.78 16.18
N PRO A 197 -10.35 5.66 15.70
CA PRO A 197 -10.24 7.01 16.24
C PRO A 197 -11.57 7.76 16.13
N SER A 198 -11.97 8.44 17.21
CA SER A 198 -13.25 9.18 17.27
C SER A 198 -13.35 10.30 16.23
N SER A 199 -12.20 10.84 15.82
CA SER A 199 -12.06 11.87 14.79
C SER A 199 -12.36 11.34 13.38
N VAL A 200 -12.47 10.02 13.20
CA VAL A 200 -12.57 9.38 11.88
C VAL A 200 -13.87 8.57 11.81
N PRO A 201 -14.98 9.18 11.35
CA PRO A 201 -16.22 8.43 11.20
C PRO A 201 -16.03 7.34 10.14
N VAL A 202 -16.39 6.11 10.49
CA VAL A 202 -16.26 4.91 9.64
C VAL A 202 -16.91 5.12 8.27
N SER A 203 -18.06 5.79 8.23
CA SER A 203 -18.78 6.12 7.00
C SER A 203 -17.99 7.01 6.02
N SER A 204 -16.95 7.71 6.50
CA SER A 204 -16.09 8.58 5.69
C SER A 204 -14.85 7.87 5.13
N LEU A 205 -14.44 6.74 5.71
CA LEU A 205 -13.18 6.07 5.35
C LEU A 205 -13.14 5.65 3.88
N ARG A 206 -14.24 5.10 3.34
CA ARG A 206 -14.30 4.70 1.92
C ARG A 206 -13.96 5.85 0.98
N LYS A 207 -14.66 6.98 1.13
CA LYS A 207 -14.52 8.14 0.22
C LYS A 207 -13.09 8.67 0.28
N ARG A 208 -12.51 8.70 1.48
CA ARG A 208 -11.16 9.19 1.76
C ARG A 208 -10.10 8.22 1.22
N MET A 209 -10.29 6.91 1.37
CA MET A 209 -9.43 5.88 0.79
C MET A 209 -9.38 5.99 -0.73
N HIS A 210 -10.53 6.19 -1.38
CA HIS A 210 -10.59 6.32 -2.83
C HIS A 210 -9.71 7.47 -3.35
N LEU A 211 -9.69 8.61 -2.66
CA LEU A 211 -8.85 9.75 -3.02
C LEU A 211 -7.35 9.44 -2.86
N ALA A 212 -6.97 8.81 -1.75
CA ALA A 212 -5.59 8.35 -1.53
C ALA A 212 -5.17 7.30 -2.57
N GLN A 213 -6.08 6.41 -2.96
CA GLN A 213 -5.83 5.39 -3.98
C GLN A 213 -5.61 5.98 -5.38
N LEU A 214 -6.35 7.04 -5.74
CA LEU A 214 -6.12 7.77 -6.99
C LEU A 214 -4.73 8.41 -7.01
N ALA A 215 -4.30 9.01 -5.89
CA ALA A 215 -2.96 9.55 -5.77
C ALA A 215 -1.89 8.45 -5.90
N TYR A 216 -2.08 7.31 -5.23
CA TYR A 216 -1.17 6.17 -5.32
C TYR A 216 -1.05 5.62 -6.74
N ALA A 217 -2.18 5.37 -7.42
CA ALA A 217 -2.18 4.85 -8.79
C ALA A 217 -1.50 5.81 -9.77
N HIS A 218 -1.70 7.12 -9.62
CA HIS A 218 -0.99 8.12 -10.41
C HIS A 218 0.52 8.02 -10.20
N LEU A 219 0.99 7.94 -8.96
CA LEU A 219 2.42 7.82 -8.64
C LEU A 219 3.04 6.51 -9.14
N GLN A 220 2.28 5.42 -9.22
CA GLN A 220 2.75 4.16 -9.82
C GLN A 220 2.90 4.23 -11.34
N SER A 221 2.25 5.19 -12.00
CA SER A 221 2.29 5.36 -13.45
C SER A 221 3.35 6.35 -13.94
N LEU A 222 4.04 7.04 -13.02
CA LEU A 222 5.18 7.92 -13.28
C LEU A 222 6.46 7.10 -13.43
#